data_AF-A0AAU4BKV8-F1
#
_entry.id   AF-A0AAU4BKV8-F1
#
_cell.length_a   1.000
_cell.length_b   1.000
_cell.length_c   1.000
_cell.angle_alpha   90.00
_cell.angle_beta   90.00
_cell.angle_gamma   90.00
#
_symmetry.space_group_name_H-M   'P 1'
#
loop_
_entity.id
_entity.type
_entity.pdbx_description
1 polymer ?
#
loop_
_entity_poly.entity_id
_entity_poly.type
_entity_poly.pdbx_seq_one_letter_code
_entity_poly.pdbx_strand_id
1 'polypeptide(L)' 'MDTIDDFIALLDEELGLAVSAEDAGERLDRLPSWDSLHLLTLLSALERRTGRPVSLPDAVRASTLRDLYELTVAT' A
#
# COMPACT_ATOMS: atom_id res chain seq x y z
N MET A 1 -7.71 -7.54 6.38
CA MET A 1 -7.63 -6.69 5.19
C MET A 1 -7.88 -7.63 4.05
N ASP A 2 -9.10 -7.58 3.52
CA ASP A 2 -9.71 -8.74 2.89
C ASP A 2 -9.96 -8.49 1.41
N THR A 3 -9.97 -7.22 0.99
CA THR A 3 -10.12 -6.77 -0.39
C THR A 3 -9.14 -5.64 -0.74
N ILE A 4 -8.96 -5.37 -2.05
CA ILE A 4 -8.19 -4.22 -2.51
C ILE A 4 -8.87 -2.90 -2.16
N ASP A 5 -10.20 -2.88 -2.06
CA ASP A 5 -10.94 -1.68 -1.65
C ASP A 5 -10.64 -1.31 -0.18
N ASP A 6 -10.49 -2.30 0.72
CA ASP A 6 -10.07 -2.05 2.11
C ASP A 6 -8.66 -1.44 2.19
N PHE A 7 -7.78 -1.85 1.26
CA PHE A 7 -6.43 -1.32 1.15
C PHE A 7 -6.43 0.10 0.61
N ILE A 8 -7.25 0.39 -0.40
CA ILE A 8 -7.42 1.76 -0.92
C ILE A 8 -7.98 2.69 0.16
N ALA A 9 -8.98 2.24 0.92
CA ALA A 9 -9.51 3.01 2.05
C ALA A 9 -8.44 3.31 3.11
N LEU A 10 -7.49 2.40 3.35
CA LEU A 10 -6.35 2.65 4.24
C LEU A 10 -5.45 3.77 3.74
N LEU A 11 -5.21 3.85 2.43
CA LEU A 11 -4.36 4.88 1.84
C LEU A 11 -4.97 6.28 2.02
N ASP A 12 -6.28 6.40 1.90
CA ASP A 12 -6.97 7.66 2.20
C ASP A 12 -6.89 7.99 3.70
N GLU A 13 -7.20 7.02 4.57
CA GLU A 13 -7.20 7.20 6.04
C GLU A 13 -5.82 7.57 6.62
N GLU A 14 -4.75 6.91 6.17
CA GLU A 14 -3.42 7.04 6.77
C GLU A 14 -2.52 8.03 6.02
N LEU A 15 -2.73 8.21 4.72
CA LEU A 15 -1.83 8.98 3.84
C LEU A 15 -2.53 10.17 3.18
N GLY A 16 -3.86 10.26 3.24
CA GLY A 16 -4.63 11.27 2.51
C GLY A 16 -4.53 11.11 1.00
N LEU A 17 -4.23 9.90 0.52
CA LEU A 17 -4.09 9.60 -0.90
C LEU A 17 -5.43 9.12 -1.46
N ALA A 18 -6.10 10.01 -2.18
CA ALA A 18 -7.32 9.70 -2.93
C ALA A 18 -6.97 8.96 -4.24
N VAL A 19 -6.72 7.64 -4.12
CA VAL A 19 -6.48 6.73 -5.25
C VAL A 19 -7.66 5.77 -5.42
N SER A 20 -7.92 5.33 -6.65
CA SER A 20 -8.94 4.33 -6.93
C SER A 20 -8.35 2.93 -7.07
N ALA A 21 -9.21 1.90 -7.06
CA ALA A 21 -8.79 0.53 -7.37
C ALA A 21 -8.25 0.36 -8.80
N GLU A 22 -8.63 1.24 -9.74
CA GLU A 22 -8.09 1.29 -11.09
C GLU A 22 -6.63 1.79 -11.07
N ASP A 23 -6.35 2.83 -10.29
CA ASP A 23 -4.99 3.37 -10.08
C ASP A 23 -4.08 2.37 -9.36
N ALA A 24 -4.63 1.35 -8.69
CA ALA A 24 -3.83 0.38 -7.96
C ALA A 24 -2.83 -0.40 -8.85
N GLY A 25 -3.13 -0.49 -10.15
CA GLY A 25 -2.23 -1.10 -11.15
C GLY A 25 -1.21 -0.14 -11.75
N GLU A 26 -1.30 1.16 -11.47
CA GLU A 26 -0.34 2.15 -11.94
C GLU A 26 0.96 2.08 -11.15
N ARG A 27 2.02 2.59 -11.78
CA ARG A 27 3.31 2.69 -11.11
C ARG A 27 3.24 3.70 -9.97
N LEU A 28 3.82 3.36 -8.82
CA LEU A 28 3.88 4.24 -7.65
C LEU A 28 4.46 5.62 -7.99
N ASP A 29 5.47 5.68 -8.87
CA ASP A 29 6.11 6.93 -9.31
C ASP A 29 5.24 7.81 -10.24
N ARG A 30 4.09 7.29 -10.68
CA ARG A 30 3.09 8.02 -11.48
C ARG A 30 1.86 8.43 -10.68
N LEU A 31 1.70 7.90 -9.47
CA LEU A 31 0.57 8.26 -8.63
C LEU A 31 0.71 9.71 -8.16
N PRO A 32 -0.35 10.51 -8.26
CA PRO A 32 -0.34 11.87 -7.75
C PRO A 32 -0.08 11.85 -6.24
N SER A 33 0.80 12.74 -5.79
CA SER A 33 1.14 12.92 -4.37
C SER A 33 1.86 11.74 -3.69
N TRP A 34 2.23 10.68 -4.43
CA TRP A 34 3.02 9.58 -3.87
C TRP A 34 4.47 10.01 -3.59
N ASP A 35 5.03 9.54 -2.47
CA ASP A 35 6.43 9.75 -2.11
C ASP A 35 7.01 8.55 -1.33
N SER A 36 8.32 8.52 -1.13
CA SER A 36 9.00 7.41 -0.44
C SER A 36 8.68 7.32 1.06
N LEU A 37 8.22 8.40 1.71
CA LEU A 37 7.77 8.36 3.10
C LEU A 37 6.38 7.70 3.19
N HIS A 38 5.52 7.87 2.20
CA HIS A 38 4.24 7.16 2.10
C HIS A 38 4.44 5.65 2.14
N LEU A 39 5.50 5.10 1.53
CA LEU A 39 5.82 3.68 1.64
C LEU A 39 6.07 3.26 3.10
N LEU A 40 6.90 4.00 3.84
CA LEU A 40 7.22 3.66 5.24
C LEU A 40 6.00 3.82 6.17
N THR A 41 5.21 4.87 5.95
CA THR A 41 3.97 5.11 6.71
C THR A 41 2.96 4.01 6.42
N LEU A 42 2.80 3.63 5.16
CA LEU A 42 1.93 2.52 4.74
C LEU A 42 2.36 1.21 5.38
N LEU A 43 3.64 0.84 5.32
CA LEU A 43 4.14 -0.38 5.96
C LEU A 43 3.83 -0.39 7.46
N SER A 44 4.08 0.72 8.15
CA SER A 44 3.76 0.86 9.57
C SER A 44 2.26 0.69 9.85
N ALA A 45 1.39 1.27 9.01
CA ALA A 45 -0.05 1.13 9.13
C ALA A 45 -0.53 -0.31 8.87
N LEU A 46 0.03 -0.96 7.85
CA LEU A 46 -0.26 -2.36 7.52
C LEU A 46 0.12 -3.31 8.65
N GLU A 47 1.31 -3.14 9.23
CA GLU A 47 1.76 -3.95 10.36
C GLU A 47 0.84 -3.77 11.58
N ARG A 48 0.43 -2.53 11.88
CA ARG A 48 -0.55 -2.26 12.95
C ARG A 48 -1.91 -2.91 12.68
N ARG A 49 -2.41 -2.82 11.44
CA ARG A 49 -3.76 -3.30 11.08
C ARG A 49 -3.84 -4.81 10.96
N THR A 50 -2.78 -5.46 10.49
CA THR A 50 -2.71 -6.91 10.29
C THR A 50 -2.10 -7.67 11.48
N GLY A 51 -1.36 -6.97 12.35
CA GLY A 51 -0.61 -7.58 13.45
C GLY A 51 0.57 -8.44 12.99
N ARG A 52 1.01 -8.31 11.73
CA ARG A 52 2.09 -9.10 11.13
C ARG A 52 3.14 -8.16 10.54
N PRO A 53 4.44 -8.51 10.61
CA PRO A 53 5.49 -7.74 9.96
C PRO A 53 5.34 -7.80 8.43
N VAL A 54 5.65 -6.70 7.75
CA VAL A 54 5.70 -6.66 6.28
C VAL A 54 7.16 -6.58 5.84
N SER A 55 7.55 -7.38 4.84
CA SER A 55 8.92 -7.40 4.33
C SER A 55 9.25 -6.09 3.62
N LEU A 56 10.01 -5.22 4.28
CA LEU A 56 10.54 -3.99 3.67
C LEU A 56 11.33 -4.26 2.37
N PRO A 57 12.20 -5.29 2.29
CA PRO A 57 12.91 -5.58 1.04
C PRO A 57 11.97 -5.91 -0.14
N ASP A 58 10.85 -6.58 0.12
CA ASP A 58 9.88 -6.91 -0.93
C ASP A 58 9.00 -5.70 -1.26
N ALA A 59 8.63 -4.91 -0.26
CA ALA A 59 7.90 -3.66 -0.44
C ALA A 59 8.67 -2.63 -1.28
N VAL A 60 9.99 -2.54 -1.13
CA VAL A 60 10.83 -1.65 -1.96
C VAL A 60 10.94 -2.14 -3.41
N ARG A 61 10.72 -3.44 -3.67
CA ARG A 61 10.70 -4.01 -5.03
C ARG A 61 9.34 -3.87 -5.72
N ALA A 62 8.28 -3.64 -4.95
CA ALA A 62 6.95 -3.40 -5.46
C ALA A 62 6.94 -2.17 -6.39
N SER A 63 6.28 -2.29 -7.52
CA SER A 63 6.17 -1.21 -8.51
C SER A 63 4.81 -0.54 -8.48
N THR A 64 3.80 -1.18 -7.90
CA THR A 64 2.41 -0.73 -7.86
C THR A 64 1.79 -0.89 -6.47
N LEU A 65 0.67 -0.23 -6.23
CA LEU A 65 -0.14 -0.42 -5.00
C LEU A 65 -0.70 -1.85 -4.91
N ARG A 66 -0.99 -2.49 -6.06
CA ARG A 66 -1.43 -3.89 -6.11
C ARG A 66 -0.33 -4.84 -5.63
N ASP A 67 0.91 -4.63 -6.05
CA ASP A 67 2.04 -5.45 -5.57
C ASP A 67 2.18 -5.34 -4.04
N LEU A 68 2.01 -4.12 -3.49
CA LEU A 68 2.05 -3.89 -2.03
C LEU A 68 0.88 -4.58 -1.31
N TYR A 69 -0.32 -4.53 -1.86
CA TYR A 69 -1.47 -5.25 -1.33
C TYR A 69 -1.22 -6.77 -1.31
N GLU A 70 -0.66 -7.32 -2.39
CA GLU A 70 -0.34 -8.76 -2.48
C GLU A 70 0.60 -9.24 -1.37
N LEU A 71 1.56 -8.41 -0.93
CA LEU A 71 2.44 -8.71 0.21
C LEU A 71 1.69 -8.87 1.54
N THR A 72 0.47 -8.34 1.64
CA THR A 72 -0.32 -8.36 2.89
C THR A 72 -1.37 -9.47 2.93
N VAL A 73 -1.75 -10.00 1.76
CA VAL A 73 -2.69 -11.12 1.64
C VAL A 73 -1.98 -12.45 1.41
N ALA A 74 -0.75 -12.43 0.90
CA ALA A 74 0.10 -13.61 0.82
C ALA A 74 0.48 -14.05 2.24
N THR A 75 0.03 -15.26 2.62
CA THR A 75 0.27 -15.88 3.93
C THR A 75 1.51 -16.75 3.91
#